data_AF-A0A6J1TJ37-F1
#
_entry.id   AF-A0A6J1TJ37-F1
#
_cell.length_a   1.000
_cell.length_b   1.000
_cell.length_c   1.000
_cell.angle_alpha   90.00
_cell.angle_beta   90.00
_cell.angle_gamma   90.00
#
_symmetry.space_group_name_H-M   'P 1'
#
loop_
_entity.id
_entity.type
_entity.pdbx_description
1 polymer ?
#
loop_
_entity_poly.entity_id
_entity_poly.type
_entity_poly.pdbx_seq_one_letter_code
_entity_poly.pdbx_strand_id
1 'polypeptide(L)'
;MDTSLPLDENGNLFSPPDCESTPKKRRLDKSERKQYVCPVCEKVYVVNFFYQKHIASHTTTVNNDKATSLNQSVTAAENADVSTAESINLSANVTFSLLQSNNNASTFKKPAVPIVKKLVKPKFVCTYCLKGYMCSKYFKDHIRNHVIQNGAARFPNEKKILDNVSDIADTALNKTASAPVAEIASKPFRQLIGELASLSAGTEWSDFTNTLCKHLVQKSLNQKCMLPSALLNSLMESANAVLSNNELCATLLEILPLSTDFENDLKDQFLLEFVLHFVSGIFSFISKTFRGDQRPNTNKTVPEIDNEDKEVIFYIGGSIIRGYLRIAKRYRSSATWEVIEIVLRNKVLCDKPCYENHADWTRAIDRGGLLYPNADCQKFFVALTEVVFLNEKSDGSIEYDTVIDQVSNSSISVMWDEMISDAVPESVSLCLMNDIIKCFCRTCGRGFAKRRLNLFRDKPVISMPTRHAVARRKK
;
A
#
# COMPACT_ATOMS: atom_id res chain seq x y z
N MET A 1 5.87 -24.27 8.14
CA MET A 1 6.43 -23.04 7.54
C MET A 1 5.67 -22.80 6.26
N ASP A 2 4.53 -22.10 6.35
CA ASP A 2 3.71 -21.73 5.19
C ASP A 2 3.41 -20.24 5.27
N THR A 3 4.28 -19.43 4.66
CA THR A 3 4.05 -18.00 4.43
C THR A 3 3.46 -17.82 3.05
N SER A 4 2.16 -18.09 2.90
CA SER A 4 1.40 -17.81 1.68
C SER A 4 1.05 -16.32 1.63
N LEU A 5 1.83 -15.53 0.87
CA LEU A 5 1.45 -14.18 0.47
C LEU A 5 0.15 -14.21 -0.36
N PRO A 6 -0.71 -13.17 -0.34
CA PRO A 6 -1.94 -13.18 -1.13
C PRO A 6 -1.59 -13.20 -2.62
N LEU A 7 -2.03 -14.28 -3.25
CA LEU A 7 -2.00 -14.46 -4.70
C LEU A 7 -3.36 -14.04 -5.24
N ASP A 8 -3.38 -13.48 -6.44
CA ASP A 8 -4.63 -13.41 -7.20
C ASP A 8 -5.09 -14.83 -7.57
N GLU A 9 -6.29 -14.90 -8.14
CA GLU A 9 -6.93 -16.14 -8.62
C GLU A 9 -6.05 -16.92 -9.63
N ASN A 10 -4.97 -16.32 -10.12
CA ASN A 10 -4.02 -16.88 -11.09
C ASN A 10 -2.64 -17.21 -10.48
N GLY A 11 -2.47 -17.13 -9.15
CA GLY A 11 -1.20 -17.44 -8.49
C GLY A 11 -0.14 -16.33 -8.60
N ASN A 12 -0.50 -15.12 -9.03
CA ASN A 12 0.42 -13.98 -9.14
C ASN A 12 0.33 -13.08 -7.90
N LEU A 13 1.48 -12.51 -7.49
CA LEU A 13 1.50 -11.57 -6.36
C LEU A 13 0.79 -10.27 -6.75
N PHE A 14 -0.12 -9.79 -5.90
CA PHE A 14 -0.76 -8.48 -6.05
C PHE A 14 0.30 -7.40 -6.30
N SER A 15 0.43 -6.99 -7.55
CA SER A 15 1.28 -5.88 -7.97
C SER A 15 0.35 -4.90 -8.65
N PRO A 16 0.03 -3.74 -8.03
CA PRO A 16 -0.79 -2.76 -8.71
C PRO A 16 -0.10 -2.37 -10.02
N PRO A 17 -0.86 -2.26 -11.12
CA PRO A 17 -0.29 -1.92 -12.41
C PRO A 17 0.43 -0.56 -12.31
N ASP A 18 1.62 -0.48 -12.89
CA ASP A 18 2.40 0.76 -13.00
C ASP A 18 1.44 1.91 -13.40
N CYS A 19 1.24 2.87 -12.48
CA CYS A 19 0.42 4.08 -12.69
C CYS A 19 0.89 4.95 -13.88
N GLU A 20 1.98 4.56 -14.55
CA GLU A 20 2.49 5.20 -15.77
C GLU A 20 1.62 4.96 -17.01
N SER A 21 0.69 4.01 -16.99
CA SER A 21 -0.17 3.72 -18.15
C SER A 21 -1.55 4.36 -18.04
N THR A 22 -1.58 5.71 -18.08
CA THR A 22 -2.68 6.35 -18.82
C THR A 22 -2.32 6.19 -20.30
N PRO A 23 -3.08 5.41 -21.10
CA PRO A 23 -2.91 5.51 -22.54
C PRO A 23 -3.30 6.94 -22.90
N LYS A 24 -2.34 7.72 -23.40
CA LYS A 24 -2.61 9.03 -24.01
C LYS A 24 -3.56 8.78 -25.17
N LYS A 25 -4.86 8.88 -24.92
CA LYS A 25 -5.89 8.91 -25.97
C LYS A 25 -5.77 10.29 -26.63
N ARG A 26 -4.74 10.45 -27.46
CA ARG A 26 -4.61 11.55 -28.40
C ARG A 26 -5.71 11.30 -29.45
N ARG A 27 -6.91 11.84 -29.20
CA ARG A 27 -7.85 12.12 -30.27
C ARG A 27 -7.13 13.14 -31.16
N LEU A 28 -6.65 12.65 -32.29
CA LEU A 28 -6.07 13.46 -33.35
C LEU A 28 -6.89 13.11 -34.58
N ASP A 29 -7.52 14.14 -35.12
CA ASP A 29 -8.34 14.12 -36.31
C ASP A 29 -7.72 13.28 -37.42
N LYS A 30 -8.61 12.58 -38.10
CA LYS A 30 -8.35 11.67 -39.20
C LYS A 30 -8.27 12.51 -40.48
N SER A 31 -7.23 13.31 -40.61
CA SER A 31 -6.92 14.02 -41.85
C SER A 31 -5.40 14.17 -41.97
N GLU A 32 -4.85 13.53 -43.00
CA GLU A 32 -3.48 13.67 -43.52
C GLU A 32 -2.31 13.47 -42.53
N ARG A 33 -2.09 12.22 -42.08
CA ARG A 33 -0.79 11.86 -41.51
C ARG A 33 0.15 11.41 -42.62
N LYS A 34 1.19 12.22 -42.90
CA LYS A 34 2.34 11.83 -43.73
C LYS A 34 2.89 10.49 -43.20
N GLN A 35 2.81 9.45 -44.03
CA GLN A 35 3.39 8.15 -43.75
C GLN A 35 4.88 8.19 -44.11
N TYR A 36 5.72 7.61 -43.26
CA TYR A 36 7.15 7.47 -43.50
C TYR A 36 7.43 6.04 -43.92
N VAL A 37 7.73 5.82 -45.19
CA VAL A 37 8.05 4.50 -45.74
C VAL A 37 9.56 4.31 -45.73
N CYS A 38 10.05 3.24 -45.13
CA CYS A 38 11.48 2.92 -45.18
C CYS A 38 11.88 2.56 -46.62
N PRO A 39 12.88 3.22 -47.22
CA PRO A 39 13.31 2.89 -48.58
C PRO A 39 14.07 1.56 -48.68
N VAL A 40 14.52 0.98 -47.56
CA VAL A 40 15.34 -0.25 -47.55
C VAL A 40 14.49 -1.52 -47.39
N CYS A 41 13.37 -1.46 -46.66
CA CYS A 41 12.53 -2.63 -46.43
C CYS A 41 11.02 -2.34 -46.49
N GLU A 42 10.64 -1.19 -47.04
CA GLU A 42 9.26 -0.77 -47.33
C GLU A 42 8.30 -0.73 -46.13
N LYS A 43 8.83 -0.83 -44.90
CA LYS A 43 8.00 -0.74 -43.69
C LYS A 43 7.47 0.68 -43.52
N VAL A 44 6.16 0.78 -43.29
CA VAL A 44 5.44 2.05 -43.15
C VAL A 44 5.32 2.44 -41.68
N TYR A 45 5.69 3.67 -41.36
CA TYR A 45 5.65 4.23 -40.01
C TYR A 45 4.78 5.49 -39.99
N VAL A 46 3.93 5.60 -38.97
CA VAL A 46 3.02 6.76 -38.79
C VAL A 46 3.67 7.87 -37.95
N VAL A 47 4.85 7.60 -37.35
CA VAL A 47 5.54 8.50 -36.43
C VAL A 47 7.03 8.56 -36.79
N ASN A 48 7.54 9.77 -37.08
CA ASN A 48 8.93 10.02 -37.49
C ASN A 48 9.97 9.41 -36.52
N PHE A 49 9.72 9.41 -35.22
CA PHE A 49 10.63 8.83 -34.23
C PHE A 49 10.90 7.33 -34.46
N PHE A 50 9.87 6.53 -34.78
CA PHE A 50 10.06 5.11 -35.06
C PHE A 50 10.72 4.87 -36.42
N TYR A 51 10.42 5.72 -37.40
CA TYR A 51 11.08 5.71 -38.70
C TYR A 51 12.58 6.00 -38.59
N GLN A 52 12.98 7.05 -37.86
CA GLN A 52 14.39 7.42 -37.66
C GLN A 52 15.16 6.32 -36.93
N LYS A 53 14.57 5.75 -35.87
CA LYS A 53 15.17 4.62 -35.16
C LYS A 53 15.34 3.38 -36.06
N HIS A 54 14.40 3.17 -36.97
CA HIS A 54 14.46 2.08 -37.94
C HIS A 54 15.51 2.34 -39.04
N ILE A 55 15.62 3.54 -39.59
CA ILE A 55 16.67 3.89 -40.55
C ILE A 55 18.07 3.82 -39.93
N ALA A 56 18.20 4.19 -38.66
CA ALA A 56 19.45 4.01 -37.91
C ALA A 56 19.90 2.53 -37.89
N SER A 57 18.95 1.58 -37.88
CA SER A 57 19.28 0.15 -37.93
C SER A 57 19.79 -0.34 -39.28
N HIS A 58 19.48 0.38 -40.37
CA HIS A 58 20.04 0.09 -41.71
C HIS A 58 21.42 0.72 -41.89
N THR A 59 21.67 1.90 -41.32
CA THR A 59 22.97 2.59 -41.41
C THR A 59 24.06 1.94 -40.58
N THR A 60 23.72 1.26 -39.48
CA THR A 60 24.70 0.45 -38.71
C THR A 60 25.18 -0.80 -39.44
N THR A 61 24.55 -1.17 -40.56
CA THR A 61 24.90 -2.35 -41.36
C THR A 61 25.52 -2.04 -42.72
N VAL A 62 25.68 -0.76 -43.11
CA VAL A 62 26.13 -0.35 -44.46
C VAL A 62 27.33 0.62 -44.41
N ASN A 63 28.27 0.39 -43.49
CA ASN A 63 29.60 1.02 -43.53
C ASN A 63 30.71 0.11 -44.09
N ASN A 64 30.33 -1.00 -44.73
CA ASN A 64 31.18 -1.65 -45.71
C ASN A 64 30.52 -1.48 -47.09
N ASP A 65 31.28 -0.92 -48.01
CA ASP A 65 31.09 -0.88 -49.46
C ASP A 65 30.31 0.30 -50.10
N LYS A 66 31.11 1.29 -50.51
CA LYS A 66 31.06 2.12 -51.73
C LYS A 66 29.72 2.43 -52.43
N ALA A 67 29.44 3.74 -52.45
CA ALA A 67 29.26 4.61 -53.63
C ALA A 67 28.14 4.33 -54.67
N THR A 68 27.46 5.45 -55.01
CA THR A 68 26.99 5.92 -56.34
C THR A 68 25.46 6.07 -56.54
N SER A 69 25.05 7.35 -56.48
CA SER A 69 24.13 8.11 -57.35
C SER A 69 22.65 7.74 -57.64
N LEU A 70 21.85 8.81 -57.55
CA LEU A 70 20.79 9.29 -58.48
C LEU A 70 19.35 8.70 -58.41
N ASN A 71 18.42 9.62 -58.06
CA ASN A 71 17.11 9.95 -58.66
C ASN A 71 16.48 8.91 -59.62
N GLN A 72 15.18 8.62 -59.60
CA GLN A 72 14.10 9.56 -59.93
C GLN A 72 12.73 8.86 -59.84
N SER A 73 11.69 9.65 -59.62
CA SER A 73 10.25 9.34 -59.54
C SER A 73 9.55 9.20 -60.90
N VAL A 74 8.57 8.29 -61.04
CA VAL A 74 7.41 8.33 -61.99
C VAL A 74 6.31 7.43 -61.40
N THR A 75 5.26 7.93 -60.74
CA THR A 75 3.89 8.28 -61.19
C THR A 75 3.07 7.23 -61.97
N ALA A 76 1.82 7.10 -61.50
CA ALA A 76 0.59 6.76 -62.24
C ALA A 76 0.38 5.29 -62.63
N ALA A 77 -0.82 4.72 -62.66
CA ALA A 77 -2.16 5.08 -62.17
C ALA A 77 -3.05 3.86 -62.51
N GLU A 78 -4.31 3.96 -62.10
CA GLU A 78 -5.47 3.26 -62.68
C GLU A 78 -5.70 1.80 -62.25
N ASN A 79 -6.94 1.34 -62.07
CA ASN A 79 -8.23 1.94 -61.74
C ASN A 79 -9.18 0.75 -61.56
N ALA A 80 -10.18 0.92 -60.69
CA ALA A 80 -11.55 0.41 -60.83
C ALA A 80 -11.75 -1.13 -60.85
N ASP A 81 -12.87 -1.71 -60.43
CA ASP A 81 -14.21 -1.21 -60.13
C ASP A 81 -14.94 -2.34 -59.34
N VAL A 82 -15.80 -2.03 -58.34
CA VAL A 82 -17.30 -2.14 -58.41
C VAL A 82 -17.79 -3.62 -58.42
N SER A 83 -18.72 -4.10 -57.60
CA SER A 83 -19.66 -3.48 -56.65
C SER A 83 -20.51 -4.56 -55.94
N THR A 84 -21.12 -4.16 -54.82
CA THR A 84 -22.51 -4.44 -54.36
C THR A 84 -22.96 -5.88 -54.12
N ALA A 85 -23.26 -6.22 -52.86
CA ALA A 85 -24.62 -6.31 -52.28
C ALA A 85 -25.14 -7.77 -52.41
N GLU A 86 -25.85 -8.38 -51.47
CA GLU A 86 -26.93 -7.86 -50.64
C GLU A 86 -27.28 -8.88 -49.54
N SER A 87 -27.72 -8.37 -48.39
CA SER A 87 -28.72 -8.92 -47.43
C SER A 87 -28.77 -10.42 -47.03
N ILE A 88 -28.85 -10.68 -45.72
CA ILE A 88 -30.11 -11.00 -45.01
C ILE A 88 -29.85 -11.08 -43.48
N ASN A 89 -30.72 -10.39 -42.74
CA ASN A 89 -30.91 -10.51 -41.30
C ASN A 89 -31.52 -11.89 -40.93
N LEU A 90 -31.15 -12.49 -39.80
CA LEU A 90 -32.08 -12.62 -38.67
C LEU A 90 -31.42 -13.22 -37.42
N SER A 91 -31.86 -12.68 -36.31
CA SER A 91 -31.82 -13.15 -34.93
C SER A 91 -32.09 -14.64 -34.71
N ALA A 92 -31.43 -15.23 -33.71
CA ALA A 92 -32.11 -15.82 -32.54
C ALA A 92 -31.09 -16.27 -31.48
N ASN A 93 -31.42 -15.93 -30.24
CA ASN A 93 -30.86 -16.49 -29.01
C ASN A 93 -31.01 -18.03 -28.99
N VAL A 94 -30.12 -18.72 -28.26
CA VAL A 94 -30.45 -19.75 -27.24
C VAL A 94 -29.16 -20.30 -26.62
N THR A 95 -29.05 -20.00 -25.32
CA THR A 95 -28.74 -20.89 -24.20
C THR A 95 -27.46 -21.72 -24.15
N PHE A 96 -26.70 -21.39 -23.11
CA PHE A 96 -25.70 -22.12 -22.36
C PHE A 96 -25.90 -23.66 -22.29
N SER A 97 -24.85 -24.43 -22.59
CA SER A 97 -24.56 -25.71 -21.95
C SER A 97 -23.07 -26.07 -22.07
N LEU A 98 -22.54 -26.58 -20.95
CA LEU A 98 -21.16 -26.94 -20.70
C LEU A 98 -20.72 -28.24 -21.43
N LEU A 99 -19.42 -28.25 -21.75
CA LEU A 99 -18.48 -29.40 -21.75
C LEU A 99 -18.86 -30.66 -22.58
N GLN A 100 -18.12 -30.92 -23.66
CA GLN A 100 -16.97 -31.86 -23.65
C GLN A 100 -16.38 -32.02 -25.06
N SER A 101 -15.08 -32.25 -25.06
CA SER A 101 -14.19 -32.54 -26.18
C SER A 101 -14.68 -33.71 -27.05
N ASN A 102 -14.65 -33.56 -28.37
CA ASN A 102 -14.18 -34.62 -29.25
C ASN A 102 -13.64 -34.06 -30.57
N ASN A 103 -12.43 -34.54 -30.90
CA ASN A 103 -11.67 -34.25 -32.10
C ASN A 103 -12.41 -34.72 -33.36
N ASN A 104 -12.35 -33.94 -34.43
CA ASN A 104 -12.22 -34.47 -35.78
C ASN A 104 -11.35 -33.52 -36.61
N ALA A 105 -10.30 -34.09 -37.20
CA ALA A 105 -9.31 -33.43 -38.02
C ALA A 105 -9.77 -33.36 -39.49
N SER A 106 -9.49 -32.23 -40.16
CA SER A 106 -8.96 -32.26 -41.55
C SER A 106 -8.18 -30.96 -41.80
N THR A 107 -6.85 -31.06 -41.77
CA THR A 107 -5.94 -30.90 -42.92
C THR A 107 -5.70 -29.46 -43.39
N PHE A 108 -4.59 -28.86 -42.92
CA PHE A 108 -3.51 -28.41 -43.80
C PHE A 108 -2.17 -28.51 -43.05
N LYS A 109 -1.29 -29.39 -43.55
CA LYS A 109 0.02 -29.71 -42.97
C LYS A 109 1.05 -28.62 -43.31
N LYS A 110 1.67 -28.04 -42.29
CA LYS A 110 3.10 -27.66 -42.31
C LYS A 110 3.75 -28.32 -41.10
N PRO A 111 5.00 -28.83 -41.20
CA PRO A 111 5.62 -29.57 -40.11
C PRO A 111 5.83 -28.64 -38.91
N ALA A 112 5.15 -28.95 -37.81
CA ALA A 112 5.39 -28.33 -36.51
C ALA A 112 6.73 -28.83 -35.99
N VAL A 113 7.77 -28.00 -36.09
CA VAL A 113 8.92 -28.12 -35.20
C VAL A 113 8.39 -27.88 -33.78
N PRO A 114 8.64 -28.78 -32.81
CA PRO A 114 8.26 -28.52 -31.45
C PRO A 114 9.03 -27.30 -30.98
N ILE A 115 8.33 -26.16 -30.83
CA ILE A 115 8.87 -25.02 -30.12
C ILE A 115 8.99 -25.47 -28.68
N VAL A 116 10.14 -26.05 -28.34
CA VAL A 116 10.64 -26.12 -26.98
C VAL A 116 10.65 -24.66 -26.52
N LYS A 117 9.61 -24.24 -25.80
CA LYS A 117 9.62 -22.97 -25.07
C LYS A 117 10.76 -23.13 -24.08
N LYS A 118 11.97 -22.71 -24.49
CA LYS A 118 13.12 -22.60 -23.61
C LYS A 118 12.62 -21.80 -22.41
N LEU A 119 12.45 -22.46 -21.26
CA LEU A 119 12.18 -21.78 -20.01
C LEU A 119 13.36 -20.84 -19.80
N VAL A 120 13.13 -19.57 -20.11
CA VAL A 120 14.12 -18.52 -19.85
C VAL A 120 14.24 -18.47 -18.33
N LYS A 121 15.39 -18.89 -17.81
CA LYS A 121 15.62 -18.88 -16.37
C LYS A 121 15.56 -17.43 -15.86
N PRO A 122 14.94 -17.18 -14.70
CA PRO A 122 14.90 -15.85 -14.11
C PRO A 122 16.33 -15.36 -13.87
N LYS A 123 16.60 -14.11 -14.27
CA LYS A 123 17.93 -13.49 -14.15
C LYS A 123 18.22 -13.02 -12.72
N PHE A 124 17.17 -12.76 -11.94
CA PHE A 124 17.28 -12.27 -10.57
C PHE A 124 16.41 -13.13 -9.67
N VAL A 125 16.93 -13.56 -8.53
CA VAL A 125 16.18 -14.38 -7.56
C VAL A 125 16.25 -13.67 -6.21
N CYS A 126 15.09 -13.49 -5.57
CA CYS A 126 15.03 -12.84 -4.27
C CYS A 126 15.61 -13.75 -3.20
N THR A 127 16.55 -13.24 -2.41
CA THR A 127 17.14 -14.01 -1.30
C THR A 127 16.18 -14.20 -0.12
N TYR A 128 15.17 -13.35 0.02
CA TYR A 128 14.19 -13.41 1.12
C TYR A 128 13.06 -14.42 0.88
N CYS A 129 12.55 -14.54 -0.35
CA CYS A 129 11.41 -15.42 -0.65
C CYS A 129 11.64 -16.35 -1.85
N LEU A 130 12.86 -16.36 -2.40
CA LEU A 130 13.30 -17.22 -3.50
C LEU A 130 12.53 -17.03 -4.82
N LYS A 131 11.71 -15.98 -4.95
CA LYS A 131 11.00 -15.66 -6.20
C LYS A 131 11.94 -15.17 -7.30
N GLY A 132 11.74 -15.69 -8.51
CA GLY A 132 12.51 -15.34 -9.71
C GLY A 132 11.88 -14.20 -10.52
N TYR A 133 12.71 -13.30 -11.02
CA TYR A 133 12.34 -12.11 -11.79
C TYR A 133 13.15 -12.03 -13.08
N MET A 134 12.49 -11.64 -14.17
CA MET A 134 13.12 -11.45 -15.48
C MET A 134 13.75 -10.06 -15.65
N CYS A 135 13.26 -9.06 -14.89
CA CYS A 135 13.66 -7.66 -15.01
C CYS A 135 14.18 -7.12 -13.67
N SER A 136 15.30 -6.39 -13.73
CA SER A 136 15.91 -5.77 -12.55
C SER A 136 14.99 -4.75 -11.87
N LYS A 137 14.14 -4.03 -12.62
CA LYS A 137 13.18 -3.07 -12.06
C LYS A 137 12.22 -3.76 -11.08
N TYR A 138 11.51 -4.79 -11.55
CA TYR A 138 10.56 -5.56 -10.72
C TYR A 138 11.26 -6.28 -9.56
N PHE A 139 12.47 -6.78 -9.78
CA PHE A 139 13.28 -7.38 -8.71
C PHE A 139 13.63 -6.38 -7.61
N LYS A 140 14.08 -5.17 -7.97
CA LYS A 140 14.39 -4.10 -7.02
C LYS A 140 13.14 -3.59 -6.30
N ASP A 141 12.02 -3.42 -7.01
CA ASP A 141 10.73 -3.08 -6.40
C ASP A 141 10.30 -4.16 -5.39
N HIS A 142 10.50 -5.44 -5.72
CA HIS A 142 10.20 -6.56 -4.84
C HIS A 142 11.11 -6.63 -3.60
N ILE A 143 12.43 -6.50 -3.76
CA ILE A 143 13.35 -6.46 -2.61
C ILE A 143 13.04 -5.26 -1.70
N ARG A 144 12.67 -4.11 -2.28
CA ARG A 144 12.27 -2.94 -1.49
C ARG A 144 11.06 -3.23 -0.61
N ASN A 145 10.07 -3.96 -1.13
CA ASN A 145 8.95 -4.40 -0.29
C ASN A 145 9.41 -5.30 0.87
N HIS A 146 10.43 -6.15 0.71
CA HIS A 146 10.99 -6.91 1.83
C HIS A 146 11.70 -6.04 2.86
N VAL A 147 12.44 -5.02 2.44
CA VAL A 147 13.13 -4.10 3.36
C VAL A 147 12.12 -3.28 4.16
N ILE A 148 11.11 -2.72 3.48
CA ILE A 148 10.01 -2.00 4.13
C ILE A 148 9.21 -2.95 5.04
N GLN A 149 8.98 -4.19 4.60
CA GLN A 149 8.33 -5.19 5.42
C GLN A 149 9.14 -5.56 6.67
N ASN A 150 10.45 -5.73 6.54
CA ASN A 150 11.30 -6.02 7.69
C ASN A 150 11.52 -4.80 8.60
N GLY A 151 11.36 -3.57 8.07
CA GLY A 151 11.37 -2.33 8.84
C GLY A 151 10.13 -2.20 9.71
N ALA A 152 8.94 -2.37 9.13
CA ALA A 152 7.68 -2.25 9.86
C ALA A 152 7.24 -3.51 10.64
N ALA A 153 7.78 -4.70 10.33
CA ALA A 153 7.57 -5.91 11.13
C ALA A 153 8.43 -6.00 12.40
N ARG A 154 9.05 -4.89 12.84
CA ARG A 154 9.92 -4.91 14.02
C ARG A 154 9.07 -5.02 15.28
N PHE A 155 8.87 -6.26 15.71
CA PHE A 155 8.44 -6.56 17.06
C PHE A 155 9.64 -6.34 18.00
N PRO A 156 9.47 -5.72 19.19
CA PRO A 156 10.56 -5.60 20.14
C PRO A 156 11.17 -6.95 20.46
N ASN A 157 12.48 -6.96 20.70
CA ASN A 157 13.09 -8.14 21.29
C ASN A 157 12.32 -8.45 22.58
N GLU A 158 11.93 -9.72 22.75
CA GLU A 158 11.22 -10.25 23.90
C GLU A 158 11.78 -9.69 25.21
N LYS A 159 13.11 -9.65 25.31
CA LYS A 159 13.81 -9.09 26.46
C LYS A 159 13.39 -7.65 26.80
N LYS A 160 13.25 -6.76 25.81
CA LYS A 160 12.86 -5.36 26.03
C LYS A 160 11.42 -5.25 26.58
N ILE A 161 10.53 -6.17 26.21
CA ILE A 161 9.15 -6.21 26.73
C ILE A 161 9.16 -6.72 28.17
N LEU A 162 9.89 -7.82 28.42
CA LEU A 162 10.03 -8.39 29.76
C LEU A 162 10.68 -7.39 30.74
N ASP A 163 11.68 -6.63 30.29
CA ASP A 163 12.32 -5.57 31.07
C ASP A 163 11.34 -4.44 31.49
N ASN A 164 10.18 -4.31 30.83
CA ASN A 164 9.14 -3.31 31.12
C ASN A 164 7.83 -3.95 31.60
N VAL A 165 7.82 -5.25 31.91
CA VAL A 165 6.58 -5.98 32.23
C VAL A 165 5.94 -5.51 33.53
N SER A 166 6.76 -5.10 34.52
CA SER A 166 6.29 -4.60 35.81
C SER A 166 5.43 -3.35 35.64
N ASP A 167 5.92 -2.34 34.92
CA ASP A 167 5.20 -1.09 34.68
C ASP A 167 3.88 -1.34 33.93
N ILE A 168 3.89 -2.28 32.98
CA ILE A 168 2.70 -2.69 32.22
C ILE A 168 1.70 -3.38 33.15
N ALA A 169 2.17 -4.29 34.02
CA ALA A 169 1.35 -5.03 34.97
C ALA A 169 0.71 -4.11 36.01
N ASP A 170 1.47 -3.16 36.56
CA ASP A 170 0.97 -2.19 37.54
C ASP A 170 -0.10 -1.29 36.92
N THR A 171 0.13 -0.84 35.69
CA THR A 171 -0.87 -0.08 34.93
C THR A 171 -2.12 -0.92 34.67
N ALA A 172 -1.97 -2.20 34.33
CA ALA A 172 -3.09 -3.10 34.08
C ALA A 172 -3.89 -3.37 35.36
N LEU A 173 -3.22 -3.66 36.48
CA LEU A 173 -3.86 -3.92 37.77
C LEU A 173 -4.65 -2.69 38.26
N ASN A 174 -4.08 -1.49 38.13
CA ASN A 174 -4.78 -0.25 38.45
C ASN A 174 -6.04 -0.05 37.59
N LYS A 175 -5.97 -0.39 36.29
CA LYS A 175 -7.16 -0.34 35.42
C LYS A 175 -8.20 -1.36 35.82
N THR A 176 -7.81 -2.59 36.12
CA THR A 176 -8.70 -3.65 36.62
C THR A 176 -9.39 -3.23 37.91
N ALA A 177 -8.67 -2.58 38.83
CA ALA A 177 -9.23 -2.04 40.07
C ALA A 177 -10.30 -0.96 39.83
N SER A 178 -10.17 -0.19 38.74
CA SER A 178 -11.10 0.89 38.35
C SER A 178 -12.18 0.47 37.35
N ALA A 179 -12.19 -0.79 36.90
CA ALA A 179 -13.10 -1.23 35.87
C ALA A 179 -14.56 -1.20 36.37
N PRO A 180 -15.57 -0.91 35.52
CA PRO A 180 -16.98 -0.90 35.91
C PRO A 180 -17.44 -2.25 36.49
N VAL A 181 -16.82 -3.34 36.06
CA VAL A 181 -17.04 -4.66 36.67
C VAL A 181 -16.70 -4.64 38.14
N ALA A 182 -15.70 -3.90 38.63
CA ALA A 182 -15.41 -3.76 40.06
C ALA A 182 -16.46 -2.93 40.83
N GLU A 183 -17.30 -2.15 40.14
CA GLU A 183 -18.44 -1.44 40.73
C GLU A 183 -19.64 -2.36 40.92
N ILE A 184 -19.87 -3.25 39.96
CA ILE A 184 -20.97 -4.22 39.96
C ILE A 184 -20.59 -5.49 40.74
N ALA A 185 -19.32 -5.89 40.68
CA ALA A 185 -18.78 -7.04 41.36
C ALA A 185 -18.78 -6.85 42.87
N SER A 186 -19.01 -7.97 43.55
CA SER A 186 -19.19 -8.05 44.98
C SER A 186 -17.95 -7.53 45.74
N LYS A 187 -18.13 -7.11 47.00
CA LYS A 187 -17.06 -6.76 47.96
C LYS A 187 -15.84 -7.73 47.90
N PRO A 188 -16.02 -9.07 47.73
CA PRO A 188 -14.95 -10.01 47.47
C PRO A 188 -13.99 -9.66 46.31
N PHE A 189 -14.47 -9.16 45.17
CA PHE A 189 -13.59 -8.83 44.05
C PHE A 189 -12.63 -7.70 44.40
N ARG A 190 -13.11 -6.68 45.12
CA ARG A 190 -12.24 -5.58 45.60
C ARG A 190 -11.24 -6.05 46.64
N GLN A 191 -11.61 -7.02 47.49
CA GLN A 191 -10.68 -7.65 48.43
C GLN A 191 -9.58 -8.41 47.70
N LEU A 192 -9.93 -9.20 46.68
CA LEU A 192 -8.97 -9.90 45.83
C LEU A 192 -7.98 -8.93 45.16
N ILE A 193 -8.48 -7.84 44.56
CA ILE A 193 -7.62 -6.81 43.96
C ILE A 193 -6.72 -6.14 45.01
N GLY A 194 -7.23 -5.89 46.22
CA GLY A 194 -6.43 -5.33 47.31
C GLY A 194 -5.29 -6.27 47.76
N GLU A 195 -5.56 -7.57 47.82
CA GLU A 195 -4.55 -8.58 48.12
C GLU A 195 -3.48 -8.64 47.02
N LEU A 196 -3.89 -8.66 45.75
CA LEU A 196 -2.99 -8.62 44.60
C LEU A 196 -2.13 -7.34 44.56
N ALA A 197 -2.72 -6.18 44.89
CA ALA A 197 -1.97 -4.93 44.96
C ALA A 197 -0.88 -4.98 46.04
N SER A 198 -1.12 -5.67 47.16
CA SER A 198 -0.09 -5.88 48.19
C SER A 198 1.05 -6.80 47.73
N LEU A 199 0.77 -7.72 46.80
CA LEU A 199 1.74 -8.64 46.21
C LEU A 199 2.54 -8.03 45.04
N SER A 200 2.14 -6.86 44.51
CA SER A 200 2.73 -6.26 43.30
C SER A 200 4.24 -6.03 43.39
N ALA A 201 4.80 -5.87 44.59
CA ALA A 201 6.25 -5.74 44.81
C ALA A 201 6.99 -7.07 45.03
N GLY A 202 6.27 -8.19 45.10
CA GLY A 202 6.78 -9.53 45.39
C GLY A 202 7.34 -10.26 44.16
N THR A 203 8.11 -11.31 44.42
CA THR A 203 8.67 -12.18 43.37
C THR A 203 7.60 -12.96 42.64
N GLU A 204 6.53 -13.34 43.34
CA GLU A 204 5.39 -14.10 42.84
C GLU A 204 4.62 -13.31 41.78
N TRP A 205 4.42 -12.01 41.99
CA TRP A 205 3.79 -11.14 40.99
C TRP A 205 4.65 -10.98 39.74
N SER A 206 5.96 -10.81 39.92
CA SER A 206 6.91 -10.78 38.81
C SER A 206 6.88 -12.09 38.01
N ASP A 207 6.86 -13.25 38.68
CA ASP A 207 6.83 -14.56 38.03
C ASP A 207 5.52 -14.78 37.27
N PHE A 208 4.39 -14.41 37.86
CA PHE A 208 3.07 -14.44 37.22
C PHE A 208 3.03 -13.57 35.95
N THR A 209 3.42 -12.30 36.07
CA THR A 209 3.36 -11.34 34.95
C THR A 209 4.37 -11.68 33.84
N ASN A 210 5.57 -12.15 34.19
CA ASN A 210 6.55 -12.63 33.22
C ASN A 210 6.06 -13.86 32.46
N THR A 211 5.48 -14.84 33.17
CA THR A 211 4.95 -16.06 32.56
C THR A 211 3.78 -15.75 31.64
N LEU A 212 2.84 -14.92 32.09
CA LEU A 212 1.73 -14.45 31.28
C LEU A 212 2.23 -13.68 30.04
N CYS A 213 3.18 -12.75 30.20
CA CYS A 213 3.73 -11.97 29.11
C CYS A 213 4.37 -12.88 28.04
N LYS A 214 5.16 -13.88 28.44
CA LYS A 214 5.75 -14.86 27.51
C LYS A 214 4.68 -15.56 26.68
N HIS A 215 3.61 -16.07 27.31
CA HIS A 215 2.52 -16.74 26.59
C HIS A 215 1.80 -15.81 25.62
N LEU A 216 1.53 -14.56 26.02
CA LEU A 216 0.85 -13.59 25.16
C LEU A 216 1.69 -13.16 23.95
N VAL A 217 3.01 -13.07 24.14
CA VAL A 217 3.91 -12.46 23.16
C VAL A 217 4.58 -13.49 22.24
N GLN A 218 4.69 -14.76 22.66
CA GLN A 218 5.39 -15.82 21.91
C GLN A 218 4.88 -15.99 20.47
N LYS A 219 3.56 -15.94 20.26
CA LYS A 219 2.97 -16.04 18.92
C LYS A 219 3.30 -14.81 18.08
N SER A 220 3.17 -13.62 18.66
CA SER A 220 3.39 -12.35 17.97
C SER A 220 4.86 -12.09 17.64
N LEU A 221 5.82 -12.57 18.45
CA LEU A 221 7.26 -12.50 18.16
C LEU A 221 7.64 -13.19 16.84
N ASN A 222 6.93 -14.26 16.51
CA ASN A 222 7.16 -15.03 15.29
C ASN A 222 6.37 -14.49 14.09
N GLN A 223 5.40 -13.60 14.33
CA GLN A 223 4.57 -13.01 13.29
C GLN A 223 5.13 -11.66 12.84
N LYS A 224 5.14 -11.46 11.53
CA LYS A 224 5.49 -10.16 10.93
C LYS A 224 4.25 -9.27 10.94
N CYS A 225 3.91 -8.71 12.09
CA CYS A 225 2.86 -7.70 12.19
C CYS A 225 3.40 -6.37 11.67
N MET A 226 2.91 -5.95 10.51
CA MET A 226 3.26 -4.72 9.79
C MET A 226 2.45 -3.51 10.28
N LEU A 227 1.22 -3.75 10.74
CA LEU A 227 0.25 -2.75 11.16
C LEU A 227 -0.14 -2.95 12.64
N PRO A 228 -0.53 -1.86 13.34
CA PRO A 228 -1.00 -1.93 14.71
C PRO A 228 -2.20 -2.89 14.89
N SER A 229 -3.17 -2.85 13.98
CA SER A 229 -4.36 -3.71 13.98
C SER A 229 -4.00 -5.18 14.01
N ALA A 230 -3.11 -5.62 13.10
CA ALA A 230 -2.66 -7.00 13.03
C ALA A 230 -1.90 -7.43 14.29
N LEU A 231 -1.10 -6.54 14.87
CA LEU A 231 -0.44 -6.78 16.16
C LEU A 231 -1.47 -6.96 17.27
N LEU A 232 -2.46 -6.07 17.36
CA LEU A 232 -3.51 -6.15 18.37
C LEU A 232 -4.31 -7.45 18.21
N ASN A 233 -4.70 -7.80 16.99
CA ASN A 233 -5.42 -9.04 16.69
C ASN A 233 -4.59 -10.27 17.10
N SER A 234 -3.28 -10.28 16.81
CA SER A 234 -2.38 -11.35 17.25
C SER A 234 -2.30 -11.49 18.78
N LEU A 235 -2.20 -10.37 19.49
CA LEU A 235 -2.19 -10.36 20.96
C LEU A 235 -3.54 -10.80 21.53
N MET A 236 -4.66 -10.37 20.94
CA MET A 236 -6.00 -10.77 21.36
C MET A 236 -6.26 -12.26 21.11
N GLU A 237 -5.81 -12.81 19.99
CA GLU A 237 -5.84 -14.26 19.74
C GLU A 237 -5.03 -15.03 20.78
N SER A 238 -3.87 -14.52 21.17
CA SER A 238 -3.01 -15.13 22.18
C SER A 238 -3.66 -15.04 23.57
N ALA A 239 -4.30 -13.92 23.90
CA ALA A 239 -5.07 -13.76 25.12
C ALA A 239 -6.26 -14.72 25.18
N ASN A 240 -7.01 -14.86 24.09
CA ASN A 240 -8.11 -15.81 24.02
C ASN A 240 -7.61 -17.26 24.19
N ALA A 241 -6.45 -17.60 23.61
CA ALA A 241 -5.84 -18.91 23.78
C ALA A 241 -5.38 -19.18 25.22
N VAL A 242 -4.85 -18.17 25.92
CA VAL A 242 -4.51 -18.26 27.35
C VAL A 242 -5.78 -18.46 28.18
N LEU A 243 -6.77 -17.59 28.02
CA LEU A 243 -8.00 -17.60 28.81
C LEU A 243 -8.87 -18.84 28.56
N SER A 244 -8.76 -19.47 27.39
CA SER A 244 -9.47 -20.72 27.08
C SER A 244 -8.75 -21.97 27.61
N ASN A 245 -7.52 -21.84 28.10
CA ASN A 245 -6.73 -22.97 28.61
C ASN A 245 -6.82 -23.02 30.15
N ASN A 246 -7.78 -23.78 30.67
CA ASN A 246 -8.05 -23.91 32.10
C ASN A 246 -6.82 -24.37 32.91
N GLU A 247 -6.00 -25.28 32.36
CA GLU A 247 -4.79 -25.78 33.03
C GLU A 247 -3.76 -24.66 33.18
N LEU A 248 -3.55 -23.88 32.11
CA LEU A 248 -2.65 -22.72 32.14
C LEU A 248 -3.16 -21.63 33.08
N CYS A 249 -4.47 -21.32 33.05
CA CYS A 249 -5.07 -20.37 33.97
C CYS A 249 -4.89 -20.79 35.43
N ALA A 250 -5.10 -22.08 35.74
CA ALA A 250 -4.87 -22.63 37.07
C ALA A 250 -3.38 -22.50 37.48
N THR A 251 -2.45 -22.88 36.60
CA THR A 251 -1.00 -22.73 36.87
C THR A 251 -0.62 -21.27 37.10
N LEU A 252 -1.16 -20.33 36.31
CA LEU A 252 -0.91 -18.90 36.48
C LEU A 252 -1.43 -18.39 37.84
N LEU A 253 -2.62 -18.82 38.25
CA LEU A 253 -3.21 -18.43 39.53
C LEU A 253 -2.50 -19.09 40.72
N GLU A 254 -1.95 -20.30 40.58
CA GLU A 254 -1.17 -20.98 41.61
C GLU A 254 0.16 -20.29 41.93
N ILE A 255 0.71 -19.51 40.99
CA ILE A 255 1.90 -18.66 41.25
C ILE A 255 1.57 -17.58 42.30
N LEU A 256 0.32 -17.12 42.34
CA LEU A 256 -0.13 -16.08 43.24
C LEU A 256 -0.59 -16.73 44.57
N PRO A 257 0.00 -16.37 45.73
CA PRO A 257 -0.36 -16.94 47.03
C PRO A 257 -1.69 -16.36 47.55
N LEU A 258 -2.75 -16.49 46.76
CA LEU A 258 -4.08 -15.98 47.06
C LEU A 258 -4.74 -16.78 48.18
N SER A 259 -5.50 -16.09 49.03
CA SER A 259 -6.36 -16.76 50.02
C SER A 259 -7.27 -17.80 49.36
N THR A 260 -7.44 -18.93 50.03
CA THR A 260 -8.37 -20.00 49.62
C THR A 260 -9.83 -19.59 49.70
N ASP A 261 -10.13 -18.44 50.33
CA ASP A 261 -11.49 -17.95 50.54
C ASP A 261 -12.14 -17.36 49.28
N PHE A 262 -11.38 -17.11 48.21
CA PHE A 262 -11.92 -16.60 46.96
C PHE A 262 -12.48 -17.72 46.08
N GLU A 263 -13.75 -17.58 45.70
CA GLU A 263 -14.42 -18.42 44.72
C GLU A 263 -13.68 -18.42 43.37
N ASN A 264 -13.69 -19.55 42.65
CA ASN A 264 -13.00 -19.68 41.36
C ASN A 264 -13.53 -18.67 40.33
N ASP A 265 -14.85 -18.44 40.31
CA ASP A 265 -15.48 -17.45 39.41
C ASP A 265 -14.90 -16.04 39.58
N LEU A 266 -14.52 -15.65 40.80
CA LEU A 266 -13.88 -14.35 41.07
C LEU A 266 -12.44 -14.30 40.52
N LYS A 267 -11.70 -15.41 40.64
CA LYS A 267 -10.33 -15.53 40.12
C LYS A 267 -10.33 -15.50 38.60
N ASP A 268 -11.27 -16.21 37.98
CA ASP A 268 -11.47 -16.23 36.53
C ASP A 268 -11.86 -14.85 36.00
N GLN A 269 -12.78 -14.16 36.69
CA GLN A 269 -13.16 -12.79 36.35
C GLN A 269 -11.97 -11.81 36.47
N PHE A 270 -11.16 -11.95 37.52
CA PHE A 270 -9.93 -11.15 37.66
C PHE A 270 -8.99 -11.40 36.49
N LEU A 271 -8.73 -12.67 36.18
CA LEU A 271 -7.78 -13.04 35.12
C LEU A 271 -8.24 -12.50 33.76
N LEU A 272 -9.53 -12.60 33.43
CA LEU A 272 -10.11 -12.04 32.21
C LEU A 272 -9.85 -10.52 32.10
N GLU A 273 -10.26 -9.75 33.11
CA GLU A 273 -10.12 -8.28 33.10
C GLU A 273 -8.64 -7.85 33.09
N PHE A 274 -7.82 -8.50 33.91
CA PHE A 274 -6.39 -8.23 33.99
C PHE A 274 -5.71 -8.51 32.65
N VAL A 275 -5.95 -9.67 32.03
CA VAL A 275 -5.37 -10.04 30.74
C VAL A 275 -5.74 -9.03 29.64
N LEU A 276 -7.00 -8.59 29.59
CA LEU A 276 -7.44 -7.58 28.61
C LEU A 276 -6.69 -6.24 28.78
N HIS A 277 -6.58 -5.74 30.02
CA HIS A 277 -5.83 -4.52 30.30
C HIS A 277 -4.33 -4.68 30.10
N PHE A 278 -3.79 -5.87 30.38
CA PHE A 278 -2.39 -6.21 30.21
C PHE A 278 -2.01 -6.28 28.73
N VAL A 279 -2.85 -6.90 27.88
CA VAL A 279 -2.69 -6.86 26.41
C VAL A 279 -2.71 -5.42 25.89
N SER A 280 -3.65 -4.60 26.36
CA SER A 280 -3.71 -3.18 26.00
C SER A 280 -2.42 -2.44 26.40
N GLY A 281 -1.87 -2.75 27.58
CA GLY A 281 -0.60 -2.24 28.06
C GLY A 281 0.59 -2.67 27.20
N ILE A 282 0.70 -3.96 26.87
CA ILE A 282 1.72 -4.50 25.95
C ILE A 282 1.61 -3.80 24.59
N PHE A 283 0.41 -3.71 24.01
CA PHE A 283 0.18 -3.05 22.73
C PHE A 283 0.60 -1.57 22.76
N SER A 284 0.25 -0.85 23.84
CA SER A 284 0.65 0.54 24.04
C SER A 284 2.17 0.69 24.16
N PHE A 285 2.82 -0.19 24.92
CA PHE A 285 4.27 -0.20 25.09
C PHE A 285 4.98 -0.46 23.75
N ILE A 286 4.56 -1.46 23.00
CA ILE A 286 5.11 -1.76 21.67
C ILE A 286 4.86 -0.56 20.74
N SER A 287 3.66 -0.02 20.71
CA SER A 287 3.35 1.13 19.85
C SER A 287 4.22 2.34 20.18
N LYS A 288 4.42 2.66 21.48
CA LYS A 288 5.27 3.78 21.92
C LYS A 288 6.75 3.54 21.64
N THR A 289 7.26 2.36 21.95
CA THR A 289 8.68 2.03 21.79
C THR A 289 9.10 2.04 20.32
N PHE A 290 8.22 1.60 19.42
CA PHE A 290 8.57 1.47 18.00
C PHE A 290 8.27 2.73 17.22
N ARG A 291 7.20 3.45 17.57
CA ARG A 291 6.74 4.62 16.82
C ARG A 291 7.13 5.94 17.48
N GLY A 292 7.54 5.92 18.75
CA GLY A 292 7.97 7.09 19.52
C GLY A 292 9.48 7.36 19.45
N ASP A 293 10.31 6.33 19.29
CA ASP A 293 11.77 6.47 19.18
C ASP A 293 12.21 7.12 17.85
N GLN A 294 11.32 7.15 16.84
CA GLN A 294 11.54 7.91 15.60
C GLN A 294 10.88 9.28 15.64
N ARG A 295 11.05 10.04 16.73
CA ARG A 295 10.96 11.50 16.57
C ARG A 295 12.05 11.90 15.57
N PRO A 296 11.72 12.43 14.38
CA PRO A 296 12.73 12.87 13.44
C PRO A 296 13.64 13.82 14.19
N ASN A 297 14.95 13.54 14.21
CA ASN A 297 15.96 14.29 14.95
C ASN A 297 15.67 15.79 14.80
N THR A 298 15.07 16.40 15.82
CA THR A 298 14.25 17.62 15.72
C THR A 298 15.08 18.89 15.50
N ASN A 299 16.37 18.75 15.22
CA ASN A 299 17.21 19.87 14.89
C ASN A 299 16.81 20.53 13.55
N LYS A 300 16.01 19.86 12.71
CA LYS A 300 15.34 20.50 11.57
C LYS A 300 13.92 20.91 11.97
N THR A 301 13.71 22.22 12.14
CA THR A 301 12.36 22.80 12.22
C THR A 301 11.62 22.48 10.92
N VAL A 302 10.59 21.63 11.00
CA VAL A 302 9.68 21.40 9.88
C VAL A 302 8.95 22.72 9.63
N PRO A 303 8.97 23.27 8.40
CA PRO A 303 8.19 24.46 8.09
C PRO A 303 6.72 24.18 8.37
N GLU A 304 6.05 25.06 9.10
CA GLU A 304 4.61 24.97 9.29
C GLU A 304 3.92 25.00 7.92
N ILE A 305 3.09 24.00 7.64
CA ILE A 305 2.35 23.93 6.38
C ILE A 305 1.21 24.94 6.47
N ASP A 306 1.30 26.00 5.67
CA ASP A 306 0.27 27.03 5.61
C ASP A 306 -1.06 26.48 5.08
N ASN A 307 -2.12 27.27 5.27
CA ASN A 307 -3.45 26.85 4.84
C ASN A 307 -3.58 26.73 3.32
N GLU A 308 -2.80 27.49 2.54
CA GLU A 308 -2.88 27.42 1.09
C GLU A 308 -2.30 26.11 0.56
N ASP A 309 -1.19 25.66 1.14
CA ASP A 309 -0.52 24.39 0.88
C ASP A 309 -1.37 23.21 1.31
N LYS A 310 -2.09 23.31 2.43
CA LYS A 310 -3.07 22.28 2.85
C LYS A 310 -4.12 22.03 1.76
N GLU A 311 -4.69 23.06 1.14
CA GLU A 311 -5.67 22.87 0.06
C GLU A 311 -5.03 22.15 -1.16
N VAL A 312 -3.78 22.46 -1.48
CA VAL A 312 -3.04 21.78 -2.56
C VAL A 312 -2.75 20.31 -2.20
N ILE A 313 -2.37 20.03 -0.95
CA ILE A 313 -2.15 18.69 -0.42
C ILE A 313 -3.44 17.86 -0.53
N PHE A 314 -4.58 18.42 -0.12
CA PHE A 314 -5.88 17.74 -0.21
C PHE A 314 -6.27 17.45 -1.66
N TYR A 315 -6.02 18.40 -2.57
CA TYR A 315 -6.23 18.18 -4.00
C TYR A 315 -5.38 17.03 -4.53
N ILE A 316 -4.08 17.01 -4.20
CA ILE A 316 -3.16 15.94 -4.62
C ILE A 316 -3.64 14.60 -4.06
N GLY A 317 -3.97 14.55 -2.77
CA GLY A 317 -4.50 13.35 -2.11
C GLY A 317 -5.75 12.82 -2.80
N GLY A 318 -6.77 13.66 -3.00
CA GLY A 318 -8.00 13.30 -3.70
C GLY A 318 -7.76 12.82 -5.14
N SER A 319 -6.82 13.46 -5.86
CA SER A 319 -6.43 13.03 -7.21
C SER A 319 -5.74 11.66 -7.23
N ILE A 320 -4.92 11.34 -6.23
CA ILE A 320 -4.26 10.04 -6.10
C ILE A 320 -5.29 8.95 -5.80
N ILE A 321 -6.16 9.16 -4.81
CA ILE A 321 -7.22 8.21 -4.45
C ILE A 321 -8.15 7.96 -5.65
N ARG A 322 -8.51 9.01 -6.40
CA ARG A 322 -9.25 8.86 -7.67
C ARG A 322 -8.52 8.00 -8.69
N GLY A 323 -7.19 8.11 -8.77
CA GLY A 323 -6.35 7.26 -9.61
C GLY A 323 -6.52 5.77 -9.25
N TYR A 324 -6.48 5.44 -7.96
CA TYR A 324 -6.68 4.08 -7.47
C TYR A 324 -8.10 3.57 -7.71
N LEU A 325 -9.13 4.39 -7.53
CA LEU A 325 -10.51 4.00 -7.87
C LEU A 325 -10.68 3.69 -9.37
N ARG A 326 -9.96 4.39 -10.26
CA ARG A 326 -9.93 4.05 -11.69
C ARG A 326 -9.17 2.77 -11.97
N ILE A 327 -8.15 2.44 -11.20
CA ILE A 327 -7.46 1.15 -11.28
C ILE A 327 -8.44 0.06 -10.82
N ALA A 328 -9.00 0.17 -9.61
CA ALA A 328 -9.96 -0.77 -9.08
C ALA A 328 -11.13 -1.04 -10.06
N LYS A 329 -11.69 0.01 -10.65
CA LYS A 329 -12.74 -0.10 -11.69
C LYS A 329 -12.30 -0.89 -12.94
N ARG A 330 -11.03 -0.80 -13.35
CA ARG A 330 -10.46 -1.56 -14.48
C ARG A 330 -10.23 -3.03 -14.14
N TYR A 331 -9.99 -3.33 -12.87
CA TYR A 331 -9.70 -4.67 -12.36
C TYR A 331 -10.84 -5.22 -11.50
N ARG A 332 -12.09 -4.87 -11.80
CA ARG A 332 -13.28 -5.32 -11.04
C ARG A 332 -13.47 -6.83 -10.99
N SER A 333 -12.83 -7.58 -11.88
CA SER A 333 -12.84 -9.03 -11.80
C SER A 333 -12.03 -9.57 -10.63
N SER A 334 -11.15 -8.76 -10.02
CA SER A 334 -10.36 -9.16 -8.85
C SER A 334 -11.09 -8.76 -7.57
N ALA A 335 -11.41 -9.77 -6.75
CA ALA A 335 -12.04 -9.56 -5.44
C ALA A 335 -11.28 -8.56 -4.57
N THR A 336 -9.94 -8.60 -4.59
CA THR A 336 -9.09 -7.65 -3.84
C THR A 336 -9.31 -6.20 -4.27
N TRP A 337 -9.40 -5.95 -5.58
CA TRP A 337 -9.62 -4.59 -6.09
C TRP A 337 -11.04 -4.10 -5.85
N GLU A 338 -12.03 -4.99 -5.83
CA GLU A 338 -13.40 -4.66 -5.44
C GLU A 338 -13.47 -4.20 -3.99
N VAL A 339 -12.84 -4.95 -3.06
CA VAL A 339 -12.74 -4.55 -1.65
C VAL A 339 -12.02 -3.20 -1.51
N ILE A 340 -10.91 -2.99 -2.22
CA ILE A 340 -10.22 -1.70 -2.25
C ILE A 340 -11.14 -0.58 -2.76
N GLU A 341 -11.93 -0.82 -3.82
CA GLU A 341 -12.89 0.18 -4.34
C GLU A 341 -13.89 0.59 -3.24
N ILE A 342 -14.46 -0.39 -2.55
CA ILE A 342 -15.45 -0.19 -1.49
C ILE A 342 -14.83 0.58 -0.31
N VAL A 343 -13.67 0.14 0.18
CA VAL A 343 -12.99 0.76 1.32
C VAL A 343 -12.58 2.20 1.01
N LEU A 344 -11.98 2.46 -0.16
CA LEU A 344 -11.61 3.83 -0.53
C LEU A 344 -12.83 4.76 -0.63
N ARG A 345 -13.98 4.26 -1.10
CA ARG A 345 -15.21 5.07 -1.17
C ARG A 345 -15.81 5.34 0.20
N ASN A 346 -15.87 4.32 1.06
CA ASN A 346 -16.64 4.39 2.30
C ASN A 346 -15.83 4.92 3.49
N LYS A 347 -14.50 4.72 3.48
CA LYS A 347 -13.62 4.99 4.62
C LYS A 347 -12.61 6.10 4.38
N VAL A 348 -12.30 6.43 3.13
CA VAL A 348 -11.25 7.42 2.78
C VAL A 348 -11.84 8.69 2.16
N LEU A 349 -12.95 8.56 1.45
CA LEU A 349 -13.59 9.67 0.74
C LEU A 349 -14.87 10.11 1.45
N CYS A 350 -15.25 11.36 1.17
CA CYS A 350 -16.53 11.93 1.57
C CYS A 350 -17.20 12.61 0.36
N ASP A 351 -18.53 12.69 0.37
CA ASP A 351 -19.31 13.29 -0.71
C ASP A 351 -19.16 14.82 -0.76
N LYS A 352 -18.89 15.42 0.39
CA LYS A 352 -18.73 16.86 0.58
C LYS A 352 -17.43 17.14 1.31
N PRO A 353 -16.77 18.28 1.04
CA PRO A 353 -15.56 18.64 1.76
C PRO A 353 -15.80 18.67 3.28
N CYS A 354 -14.97 17.98 4.06
CA CYS A 354 -15.13 17.86 5.51
C CYS A 354 -14.86 19.15 6.32
N TYR A 355 -14.30 20.20 5.70
CA TYR A 355 -13.97 21.46 6.40
C TYR A 355 -14.48 22.69 5.63
N GLU A 356 -15.08 23.63 6.35
CA GLU A 356 -15.62 24.88 5.80
C GLU A 356 -14.53 25.89 5.42
N ASN A 357 -13.33 25.84 6.01
CA ASN A 357 -12.30 26.89 5.81
C ASN A 357 -11.17 26.55 4.81
N HIS A 358 -11.08 25.32 4.30
CA HIS A 358 -9.93 24.86 3.47
C HIS A 358 -10.36 24.06 2.22
N ALA A 359 -11.61 24.24 1.81
CA ALA A 359 -12.16 23.54 0.64
C ALA A 359 -12.54 24.49 -0.48
N ASP A 360 -12.55 25.81 -0.27
CA ASP A 360 -13.10 26.74 -1.24
C ASP A 360 -12.28 26.79 -2.52
N TRP A 361 -10.94 26.74 -2.42
CA TRP A 361 -10.12 26.65 -3.62
C TRP A 361 -10.32 25.33 -4.35
N THR A 362 -10.33 24.23 -3.59
CA THR A 362 -10.54 22.87 -4.11
C THR A 362 -11.89 22.73 -4.82
N ARG A 363 -12.94 23.34 -4.26
CA ARG A 363 -14.29 23.41 -4.82
C ARG A 363 -14.32 24.29 -6.07
N ALA A 364 -13.65 25.45 -6.06
CA ALA A 364 -13.59 26.37 -7.19
C ALA A 364 -12.88 25.78 -8.42
N ILE A 365 -11.90 24.89 -8.22
CA ILE A 365 -11.18 24.23 -9.32
C ILE A 365 -11.78 22.87 -9.71
N ASP A 366 -12.65 22.30 -8.88
CA ASP A 366 -13.30 21.03 -9.17
C ASP A 366 -14.19 21.17 -10.41
N ARG A 367 -14.13 20.18 -11.28
CA ARG A 367 -14.89 20.11 -12.53
C ARG A 367 -15.92 18.97 -12.46
N GLY A 368 -16.45 18.70 -11.27
CA GLY A 368 -17.39 17.61 -11.01
C GLY A 368 -16.74 16.23 -11.04
N GLY A 369 -15.48 16.11 -10.63
CA GLY A 369 -14.83 14.80 -10.60
C GLY A 369 -13.67 14.67 -9.63
N LEU A 370 -13.30 15.73 -8.93
CA LEU A 370 -12.41 15.59 -7.79
C LEU A 370 -13.14 14.85 -6.68
N LEU A 371 -12.40 14.01 -5.96
CA LEU A 371 -12.92 13.29 -4.81
C LEU A 371 -12.35 13.98 -3.58
N TYR A 372 -13.19 14.18 -2.57
CA TYR A 372 -12.80 14.85 -1.33
C TYR A 372 -12.30 13.79 -0.35
N PRO A 373 -11.03 13.82 0.07
CA PRO A 373 -10.57 13.00 1.18
C PRO A 373 -11.30 13.44 2.45
N ASN A 374 -11.69 12.50 3.29
CA ASN A 374 -12.27 12.81 4.60
C ASN A 374 -11.22 13.42 5.55
N ALA A 375 -11.65 13.85 6.73
CA ALA A 375 -10.79 14.54 7.69
C ALA A 375 -9.53 13.72 8.08
N ASP A 376 -9.66 12.41 8.29
CA ASP A 376 -8.52 11.59 8.71
C ASP A 376 -7.54 11.34 7.56
N CYS A 377 -8.04 11.14 6.33
CA CYS A 377 -7.20 11.08 5.14
C CYS A 377 -6.45 12.41 4.90
N GLN A 378 -7.11 13.55 5.16
CA GLN A 378 -6.47 14.86 5.09
C GLN A 378 -5.32 14.99 6.09
N LYS A 379 -5.55 14.62 7.36
CA LYS A 379 -4.49 14.60 8.38
C LYS A 379 -3.32 13.70 7.95
N PHE A 380 -3.61 12.52 7.39
CA PHE A 380 -2.60 11.60 6.86
C PHE A 380 -1.74 12.27 5.79
N PHE A 381 -2.34 12.94 4.80
CA PHE A 381 -1.57 13.60 3.74
C PHE A 381 -0.78 14.82 4.22
N VAL A 382 -1.27 15.55 5.23
CA VAL A 382 -0.53 16.66 5.87
C VAL A 382 0.72 16.11 6.57
N ALA A 383 0.57 15.12 7.45
CA ALA A 383 1.69 14.50 8.14
C ALA A 383 2.68 13.85 7.16
N LEU A 384 2.18 13.20 6.10
CA LEU A 384 3.02 12.67 5.02
C LEU A 384 3.82 13.77 4.31
N THR A 385 3.25 14.96 4.14
CA THR A 385 3.94 16.10 3.51
C THR A 385 5.12 16.57 4.33
N GLU A 386 4.98 16.62 5.66
CA GLU A 386 6.06 16.98 6.58
C GLU A 386 7.25 16.03 6.42
N VAL A 387 6.99 14.71 6.39
CA VAL A 387 8.04 13.70 6.15
C VAL A 387 8.66 13.87 4.77
N VAL A 388 7.85 14.12 3.73
CA VAL A 388 8.37 14.36 2.38
C VAL A 388 9.28 15.59 2.32
N PHE A 389 8.93 16.68 3.02
CA PHE A 389 9.73 17.91 3.06
C PHE A 389 11.06 17.68 3.76
N LEU A 390 11.07 16.91 4.87
CA LEU A 390 12.30 16.56 5.59
C LEU A 390 13.29 15.75 4.74
N ASN A 391 12.79 14.99 3.76
CA ASN A 391 13.57 14.14 2.86
C ASN A 391 13.81 14.75 1.47
N GLU A 392 13.51 16.03 1.27
CA GLU A 392 13.85 16.75 0.05
C GLU A 392 15.37 16.98 0.00
N LYS A 393 16.03 16.50 -1.06
CA LYS A 393 17.47 16.70 -1.30
C LYS A 393 17.74 18.10 -1.85
N SER A 394 19.02 18.50 -1.84
CA SER A 394 19.48 19.79 -2.38
C SER A 394 19.31 19.95 -3.89
N ASP A 395 18.88 18.92 -4.63
CA ASP A 395 18.50 18.98 -6.05
C ASP A 395 16.96 18.96 -6.28
N GLY A 396 16.17 18.84 -5.21
CA GLY A 396 14.70 18.74 -5.24
C GLY A 396 14.19 17.32 -5.50
N SER A 397 15.09 16.33 -5.58
CA SER A 397 14.71 14.92 -5.56
C SER A 397 14.29 14.49 -4.15
N ILE A 398 13.47 13.44 -4.08
CA ILE A 398 13.02 12.84 -2.82
C ILE A 398 13.42 11.37 -2.85
N GLU A 399 14.01 10.89 -1.77
CA GLU A 399 14.33 9.48 -1.61
C GLU A 399 13.11 8.72 -1.10
N TYR A 400 12.38 8.09 -2.01
CA TYR A 400 11.08 7.47 -1.69
C TYR A 400 11.19 6.38 -0.62
N ASP A 401 12.26 5.61 -0.65
CA ASP A 401 12.46 4.50 0.29
C ASP A 401 12.65 5.02 1.72
N THR A 402 13.38 6.13 1.89
CA THR A 402 13.54 6.80 3.19
C THR A 402 12.22 7.36 3.70
N VAL A 403 11.40 7.97 2.82
CA VAL A 403 10.07 8.47 3.21
C VAL A 403 9.16 7.32 3.64
N ILE A 404 9.12 6.22 2.87
CA ILE A 404 8.28 5.07 3.21
C ILE A 404 8.73 4.45 4.53
N ASP A 405 10.03 4.30 4.76
CA ASP A 405 10.56 3.78 6.03
C ASP A 405 10.16 4.67 7.21
N GLN A 406 10.37 6.00 7.10
CA GLN A 406 9.96 6.94 8.15
C GLN A 406 8.46 6.93 8.41
N VAL A 407 7.63 6.91 7.36
CA VAL A 407 6.16 6.82 7.51
C VAL A 407 5.76 5.52 8.20
N SER A 408 6.34 4.40 7.77
CA SER A 408 6.05 3.07 8.31
C SER A 408 6.40 2.99 9.80
N ASN A 409 7.49 3.65 10.21
CA ASN A 409 7.97 3.70 11.59
C ASN A 409 7.42 4.87 12.43
N SER A 410 6.40 5.59 11.96
CA SER A 410 5.83 6.76 12.64
C SER A 410 4.36 6.55 13.05
N SER A 411 3.76 7.56 13.68
CA SER A 411 2.32 7.63 13.92
C SER A 411 1.50 7.67 12.62
N ILE A 412 2.09 8.07 11.48
CA ILE A 412 1.39 8.18 10.20
C ILE A 412 0.87 6.81 9.73
N SER A 413 1.61 5.72 9.95
CA SER A 413 1.12 4.38 9.63
C SER A 413 0.00 3.91 10.57
N VAL A 414 -0.09 4.45 11.81
CA VAL A 414 -1.27 4.25 12.68
C VAL A 414 -2.46 4.97 12.09
N MET A 415 -2.30 6.23 11.66
CA MET A 415 -3.40 6.99 11.05
C MET A 415 -3.95 6.30 9.80
N TRP A 416 -3.07 5.69 8.99
CA TRP A 416 -3.48 4.87 7.86
C TRP A 416 -4.26 3.63 8.30
N ASP A 417 -3.74 2.92 9.30
CA ASP A 417 -4.35 1.71 9.83
C ASP A 417 -5.69 1.97 10.51
N GLU A 418 -5.86 3.07 11.24
CA GLU A 418 -7.15 3.48 11.82
C GLU A 418 -8.17 3.82 10.72
N MET A 419 -7.72 4.50 9.66
CA MET A 419 -8.58 4.92 8.55
C MET A 419 -9.08 3.73 7.73
N ILE A 420 -8.21 2.76 7.45
CA ILE A 420 -8.54 1.59 6.63
C ILE A 420 -9.08 0.44 7.49
N SER A 421 -8.57 0.30 8.71
CA SER A 421 -8.89 -0.73 9.70
C SER A 421 -8.75 -2.14 9.11
N ASP A 422 -9.51 -3.10 9.64
CA ASP A 422 -9.52 -4.50 9.20
C ASP A 422 -10.31 -4.70 7.88
N ALA A 423 -10.63 -3.61 7.16
CA ALA A 423 -11.47 -3.68 5.97
C ALA A 423 -10.76 -4.29 4.74
N VAL A 424 -9.42 -4.38 4.78
CA VAL A 424 -8.60 -5.10 3.80
C VAL A 424 -7.52 -5.92 4.50
N PRO A 425 -7.05 -7.03 3.91
CA PRO A 425 -5.93 -7.78 4.45
C PRO A 425 -4.71 -6.87 4.65
N GLU A 426 -4.01 -7.04 5.78
CA GLU A 426 -2.88 -6.20 6.19
C GLU A 426 -1.84 -5.99 5.07
N SER A 427 -1.42 -7.08 4.41
CA SER A 427 -0.46 -7.01 3.32
C SER A 427 -0.94 -6.18 2.13
N VAL A 428 -2.25 -6.18 1.85
CA VAL A 428 -2.88 -5.35 0.81
C VAL A 428 -2.95 -3.89 1.26
N SER A 429 -3.36 -3.64 2.52
CA SER A 429 -3.39 -2.30 3.11
C SER A 429 -2.01 -1.63 3.06
N LEU A 430 -0.97 -2.34 3.47
CA LEU A 430 0.40 -1.85 3.45
C LEU A 430 0.91 -1.58 2.02
N CYS A 431 0.62 -2.48 1.07
CA CYS A 431 0.99 -2.25 -0.33
C CYS A 431 0.31 -1.00 -0.88
N LEU A 432 -1.00 -0.83 -0.61
CA LEU A 432 -1.76 0.33 -1.03
C LEU A 432 -1.21 1.63 -0.42
N MET A 433 -0.92 1.64 0.88
CA MET A 433 -0.29 2.76 1.58
C MET A 433 1.03 3.15 0.91
N ASN A 434 1.94 2.18 0.73
CA ASN A 434 3.26 2.42 0.16
C ASN A 434 3.17 2.98 -1.26
N ASP A 435 2.24 2.49 -2.08
CA ASP A 435 2.10 2.99 -3.45
C ASP A 435 1.40 4.35 -3.51
N ILE A 436 0.51 4.67 -2.57
CA ILE A 436 -0.02 6.03 -2.37
C ILE A 436 1.12 6.98 -1.98
N ILE A 437 1.95 6.62 -1.00
CA ILE A 437 3.12 7.39 -0.58
C ILE A 437 4.06 7.65 -1.76
N LYS A 438 4.40 6.63 -2.55
CA LYS A 438 5.23 6.80 -3.77
C LYS A 438 4.58 7.76 -4.76
N CYS A 439 3.28 7.64 -5.02
CA CYS A 439 2.57 8.53 -5.94
C CYS A 439 2.56 9.98 -5.42
N PHE A 440 2.41 10.16 -4.11
CA PHE A 440 2.46 11.45 -3.45
C PHE A 440 3.86 12.07 -3.56
N CYS A 441 4.91 11.35 -3.17
CA CYS A 441 6.31 11.78 -3.28
C CYS A 441 6.66 12.19 -4.73
N ARG A 442 6.26 11.40 -5.73
CA ARG A 442 6.49 11.74 -7.15
C ARG A 442 5.79 13.04 -7.55
N THR A 443 4.60 13.29 -7.02
CA THR A 443 3.83 14.51 -7.32
C THR A 443 4.47 15.73 -6.66
N CYS A 444 4.84 15.62 -5.38
CA CYS A 444 5.53 16.68 -4.64
C CYS A 444 6.92 16.98 -5.22
N GLY A 445 7.72 15.96 -5.54
CA GLY A 445 9.06 16.14 -6.11
C GLY A 445 9.06 16.86 -7.46
N ARG A 446 8.05 16.59 -8.31
CA ARG A 446 7.85 17.39 -9.55
C ARG A 446 7.52 18.85 -9.24
N GLY A 447 6.78 19.10 -8.16
CA GLY A 447 6.52 20.44 -7.64
C GLY A 447 7.78 21.15 -7.18
N PHE A 448 8.60 20.51 -6.34
CA PHE A 448 9.85 21.07 -5.82
C PHE A 448 10.86 21.36 -6.92
N ALA A 449 11.08 20.43 -7.85
CA ALA A 449 11.95 20.65 -8.99
C ALA A 449 11.49 21.87 -9.82
N LYS A 450 10.18 22.03 -10.01
CA LYS A 450 9.62 23.18 -10.72
C LYS A 450 9.76 24.48 -9.92
N ARG A 451 9.57 24.45 -8.60
CA ARG A 451 9.76 25.59 -7.70
C ARG A 451 11.19 26.12 -7.79
N ARG A 452 12.17 25.22 -7.70
CA ARG A 452 13.60 25.55 -7.83
C ARG A 452 13.93 26.11 -9.22
N LEU A 453 13.40 25.49 -10.27
CA LEU A 453 13.56 26.01 -11.63
C LEU A 453 12.97 27.42 -11.81
N ASN A 454 11.87 27.73 -11.13
CA ASN A 454 11.29 29.07 -11.12
C ASN A 454 12.15 30.06 -10.34
N LEU A 455 12.71 29.65 -9.19
CA LEU A 455 13.65 30.45 -8.42
C LEU A 455 14.88 30.83 -9.26
N PHE A 456 15.48 29.87 -9.98
CA PHE A 456 16.60 30.13 -10.90
C PHE A 456 16.24 31.04 -12.09
N ARG A 457 14.96 31.27 -12.36
CA ARG A 457 14.47 32.06 -13.49
C ARG A 457 13.90 33.41 -13.05
N ASP A 458 14.09 33.79 -11.78
CA ASP A 458 13.47 34.96 -11.15
C ASP A 458 11.95 35.03 -11.37
N LYS A 459 11.31 33.86 -11.40
CA LYS A 459 9.86 33.72 -11.47
C LYS A 459 9.30 33.58 -10.06
N PRO A 460 8.04 33.97 -9.82
CA PRO A 460 7.40 33.76 -8.53
C PRO A 460 7.57 32.31 -8.08
N VAL A 461 8.14 32.16 -6.88
CA VAL A 461 8.40 30.89 -6.21
C VAL A 461 7.09 30.50 -5.54
N ILE A 462 6.59 29.31 -5.83
CA ILE A 462 5.41 28.77 -5.16
C ILE A 462 5.84 27.56 -4.36
N SER A 463 5.44 27.53 -3.08
CA SER A 463 5.76 26.53 -2.05
C SER A 463 5.59 25.08 -2.53
N MET A 464 4.40 24.77 -3.09
CA MET A 464 3.99 23.46 -3.62
C MET A 464 3.70 23.51 -5.14
N PRO A 465 3.52 22.37 -5.86
CA PRO A 465 3.15 22.40 -7.27
C PRO A 465 1.90 23.26 -7.48
N THR A 466 2.12 24.48 -7.97
CA THR A 466 1.15 25.59 -8.04
C THR A 466 -0.30 25.18 -8.26
N ARG A 467 -1.18 25.80 -7.47
CA ARG A 467 -2.62 25.96 -7.75
C ARG A 467 -2.92 26.19 -9.24
N HIS A 468 -2.13 27.06 -9.87
CA HIS A 468 -2.24 27.39 -11.29
C HIS A 468 -1.77 26.28 -12.25
N ALA A 469 -0.74 25.49 -11.96
CA ALA A 469 -0.33 24.40 -12.86
C ALA A 469 -1.33 23.25 -12.88
N VAL A 470 -1.98 23.01 -11.74
CA VAL A 470 -3.09 22.07 -11.60
C VAL A 470 -4.32 22.57 -12.39
N ALA A 471 -4.66 23.86 -12.26
CA ALA A 471 -5.80 24.47 -12.95
C ALA A 471 -5.58 24.65 -14.48
N ARG A 472 -4.32 24.88 -14.93
CA ARG A 472 -3.97 25.28 -16.31
C ARG A 472 -3.98 24.19 -17.39
N ARG A 473 -4.48 22.97 -17.15
CA ARG A 473 -4.84 22.05 -18.27
C ARG A 473 -6.10 22.50 -19.03
N LYS A 474 -6.28 23.82 -19.19
CA LYS A 474 -7.24 24.50 -20.06
C LYS A 474 -6.41 25.34 -21.03
N LYS A 475 -6.13 24.79 -22.19
CA LYS A 475 -6.36 25.39 -23.51
C LYS A 475 -6.13 24.27 -24.52
#